data_AF-A0A7J3TXD9-F1
#
_entry.id   AF-A0A7J3TXD9-F1
#
_cell.length_a   1.000
_cell.length_b   1.000
_cell.length_c   1.000
_cell.angle_alpha   90.00
_cell.angle_beta   90.00
_cell.angle_gamma   90.00
#
_symmetry.space_group_name_H-M   'P 1'
#
loop_
_entity.id
_entity.type
_entity.pdbx_description
1 polymer ?
#
loop_
_entity_poly.entity_id
_entity_poly.type
_entity_poly.pdbx_seq_one_letter_code
_entity_poly.pdbx_strand_id
1 'polypeptide(L)'
;TRINYDLWEKTKEVAKALKAKIVVLQCPPSFTCTSENVESMKVFLKTINRDGLILAWEPRHDSWKPSMVRELCMELNLIHVVDPFKSETQTYDVNPVYYRLHGLGSKMYRYKYTDDDLKILYERYVKPVQSRGFDVYILWNNIYMGEDALRFKQMYLV
;
A
#
# COMPACT_ATOMS: atom_id res chain seq x y z
N THR A 1 16.74 6.84 12.58
CA THR A 1 17.10 6.91 14.03
C THR A 1 17.14 5.52 14.64
N ARG A 2 17.82 5.33 15.77
CA ARG A 2 17.84 4.04 16.52
C ARG A 2 16.41 3.53 16.83
N ILE A 3 15.50 4.46 17.12
CA ILE A 3 14.09 4.17 17.40
C ILE A 3 13.42 3.38 16.25
N ASN A 4 13.68 3.73 14.98
CA ASN A 4 13.06 3.03 13.86
C ASN A 4 13.54 1.58 13.75
N TYR A 5 14.80 1.30 14.10
CA TYR A 5 15.34 -0.06 14.13
C TYR A 5 14.69 -0.88 15.26
N ASP A 6 14.57 -0.30 16.46
CA ASP A 6 13.92 -0.98 17.59
C ASP A 6 12.42 -1.23 17.31
N LEU A 7 11.74 -0.28 16.67
CA LEU A 7 10.34 -0.46 16.24
C LEU A 7 10.20 -1.52 15.16
N TRP A 8 11.14 -1.59 14.22
CA TRP A 8 11.15 -2.60 13.18
C TRP A 8 11.22 -4.02 13.76
N GLU A 9 12.13 -4.28 14.70
CA GLU A 9 12.24 -5.59 15.33
C GLU A 9 10.94 -6.00 16.04
N LYS A 10 10.30 -5.06 16.78
CA LYS A 10 8.98 -5.31 17.39
C LYS A 10 7.89 -5.57 16.35
N THR A 11 7.88 -4.81 15.25
CA THR A 11 6.94 -5.04 14.14
C THR A 11 7.13 -6.42 13.52
N LYS A 12 8.37 -6.89 13.36
CA LYS A 12 8.64 -8.25 12.87
C LYS A 12 8.14 -9.34 13.81
N GLU A 13 8.31 -9.17 15.13
CA GLU A 13 7.78 -10.12 16.11
C GLU A 13 6.25 -10.26 15.99
N VAL A 14 5.55 -9.13 15.86
CA VAL A 14 4.10 -9.10 15.64
C VAL A 14 3.73 -9.74 14.28
N ALA A 15 4.44 -9.37 13.21
CA ALA A 15 4.21 -9.92 11.88
C ALA A 15 4.38 -11.45 11.87
N LYS A 16 5.40 -11.97 12.55
CA LYS A 16 5.65 -13.40 12.71
C LYS A 16 4.53 -14.09 13.49
N ALA A 17 4.09 -13.51 14.61
CA ALA A 17 2.99 -14.05 15.41
C ALA A 17 1.67 -14.13 14.61
N LEU A 18 1.39 -13.12 13.79
CA LEU A 18 0.21 -13.07 12.92
C LEU A 18 0.37 -13.85 11.61
N LYS A 19 1.56 -14.42 11.34
CA LYS A 19 1.92 -15.03 10.05
C LYS A 19 1.69 -14.07 8.86
N ALA A 20 1.91 -12.77 9.09
CA ALA A 20 1.77 -11.75 8.07
C ALA A 20 2.86 -11.92 7.00
N LYS A 21 2.50 -11.72 5.74
CA LYS A 21 3.42 -11.75 4.60
C LYS A 21 3.94 -10.36 4.22
N ILE A 22 3.13 -9.33 4.47
CA ILE A 22 3.37 -7.95 4.03
C ILE A 22 3.33 -7.02 5.25
N VAL A 23 4.29 -6.12 5.34
CA VAL A 23 4.27 -4.99 6.29
C VAL A 23 4.16 -3.68 5.52
N VAL A 24 3.16 -2.87 5.89
CA VAL A 24 2.93 -1.55 5.29
C VAL A 24 3.69 -0.49 6.06
N LEU A 25 4.58 0.22 5.37
CA LEU A 25 5.27 1.41 5.81
C LEU A 25 4.50 2.63 5.32
N GLN A 26 3.60 3.16 6.16
CA GLN A 26 2.89 4.40 5.86
C GLN A 26 3.66 5.59 6.41
N CYS A 27 4.09 6.49 5.54
CA CYS A 27 4.76 7.72 5.94
C CYS A 27 3.75 8.80 6.39
N PRO A 28 4.08 9.66 7.36
CA PRO A 28 3.24 10.82 7.67
C PRO A 28 3.31 11.85 6.53
N PRO A 29 2.32 12.75 6.39
CA PRO A 29 2.37 13.83 5.40
C PRO A 29 3.59 14.74 5.52
N SER A 30 4.16 14.89 6.73
CA SER A 30 5.39 15.66 6.95
C SER A 30 6.65 15.03 6.34
N PHE A 31 6.61 13.75 5.96
CA PHE A 31 7.72 13.07 5.30
C PHE A 31 7.70 13.39 3.81
N THR A 32 8.40 14.46 3.43
CA THR A 32 8.46 14.98 2.06
C THR A 32 9.68 14.46 1.29
N CYS A 33 9.66 14.55 -0.04
CA CYS A 33 10.76 14.13 -0.92
C CYS A 33 11.97 15.08 -0.88
N THR A 34 12.66 15.15 0.25
CA THR A 34 13.96 15.83 0.39
C THR A 34 15.10 14.82 0.24
N SER A 35 16.29 15.29 -0.15
CA SER A 35 17.47 14.42 -0.26
C SER A 35 17.79 13.71 1.06
N GLU A 36 17.61 14.40 2.20
CA GLU A 36 17.81 13.82 3.53
C GLU A 36 16.81 12.69 3.85
N ASN A 37 15.53 12.88 3.52
CA ASN A 37 14.51 11.86 3.74
C ASN A 37 14.71 10.64 2.84
N VAL A 38 15.08 10.87 1.57
CA VAL A 38 15.40 9.80 0.63
C VAL A 38 16.60 8.99 1.13
N GLU A 39 17.69 9.66 1.52
CA GLU A 39 18.88 8.97 2.01
C GLU A 39 18.58 8.21 3.32
N SER A 40 17.86 8.84 4.25
CA SER A 40 17.45 8.20 5.50
C SER A 40 16.61 6.95 5.27
N MET A 41 15.68 6.99 4.31
CA MET A 41 14.86 5.84 3.92
C MET A 41 15.72 4.74 3.30
N LYS A 42 16.64 5.08 2.38
CA LYS A 42 17.54 4.12 1.74
C LYS A 42 18.42 3.42 2.76
N VAL A 43 19.08 4.18 3.64
CA VAL A 43 19.94 3.63 4.70
C VAL A 43 19.14 2.67 5.58
N PHE A 44 17.98 3.10 6.07
CA PHE A 44 17.14 2.26 6.93
C PHE A 44 16.71 0.96 6.23
N LEU A 45 16.14 1.05 5.03
CA LEU A 45 15.56 -0.10 4.33
C LEU A 45 16.57 -1.08 3.73
N LYS A 46 17.82 -0.63 3.51
CA LYS A 46 18.95 -1.49 3.13
C LYS A 46 19.61 -2.16 4.35
N THR A 47 19.45 -1.60 5.54
CA THR A 47 20.09 -2.11 6.77
C THR A 47 19.23 -3.16 7.49
N ILE A 48 17.92 -2.99 7.50
CA ILE A 48 17.03 -3.91 8.23
C ILE A 48 17.01 -5.32 7.62
N ASN A 49 17.05 -6.35 8.48
CA ASN A 49 16.72 -7.70 8.06
C ASN A 49 15.19 -7.84 8.00
N ARG A 50 14.67 -8.28 6.84
CA ARG A 50 13.24 -8.43 6.56
C ARG A 50 12.66 -9.79 6.93
N ASP A 51 13.48 -10.80 7.18
CA ASP A 51 13.05 -12.18 7.51
C ASP A 51 12.00 -12.74 6.52
N GLY A 52 12.15 -12.43 5.23
CA GLY A 52 11.25 -12.85 4.16
C GLY A 52 9.96 -12.03 4.04
N LEU A 53 9.75 -11.01 4.88
CA LEU A 53 8.61 -10.10 4.76
C LEU A 53 8.73 -9.23 3.51
N ILE A 54 7.60 -9.08 2.82
CA ILE A 54 7.42 -8.12 1.75
C ILE A 54 7.12 -6.76 2.39
N LEU A 55 7.77 -5.69 1.93
CA LEU A 55 7.50 -4.34 2.40
C LEU A 55 6.70 -3.58 1.36
N ALA A 56 5.65 -2.92 1.82
CA ALA A 56 4.80 -2.09 0.98
C ALA A 56 4.83 -0.65 1.51
N TRP A 57 5.03 0.35 0.65
CA TRP A 57 5.25 1.73 1.04
C TRP A 57 4.13 2.64 0.56
N GLU A 58 3.56 3.43 1.48
CA GLU A 58 2.51 4.42 1.19
C GLU A 58 3.06 5.85 1.41
N PRO A 59 3.51 6.54 0.34
CA PRO A 59 3.81 7.96 0.43
C PRO A 59 2.52 8.78 0.62
N ARG A 60 2.57 9.81 1.47
CA ARG A 60 1.39 10.61 1.86
C ARG A 60 1.53 12.12 1.55
N HIS A 61 2.53 12.50 0.76
CA HIS A 61 2.77 13.90 0.37
C HIS A 61 3.07 14.02 -1.13
N ASP A 62 2.53 15.04 -1.77
CA ASP A 62 2.59 15.26 -3.24
C ASP A 62 3.99 15.63 -3.78
N SER A 63 4.98 15.71 -2.89
CA SER A 63 6.38 15.90 -3.28
C SER A 63 6.99 14.61 -3.80
N TRP A 64 6.45 13.45 -3.40
CA TRP A 64 6.81 12.15 -3.96
C TRP A 64 6.19 11.98 -5.35
N LYS A 65 6.91 12.40 -6.38
CA LYS A 65 6.45 12.26 -7.77
C LYS A 65 6.42 10.79 -8.21
N PRO A 66 5.50 10.39 -9.11
CA PRO A 66 5.37 9.00 -9.57
C PRO A 66 6.69 8.33 -10.00
N SER A 67 7.53 9.05 -10.75
CA SER A 67 8.84 8.54 -11.19
C SER A 67 9.78 8.23 -10.02
N MET A 68 9.84 9.11 -9.03
CA MET A 68 10.64 8.92 -7.82
C MET A 68 10.11 7.75 -6.98
N VAL A 69 8.78 7.63 -6.87
CA VAL A 69 8.15 6.50 -6.18
C VAL A 69 8.51 5.20 -6.86
N ARG A 70 8.43 5.13 -8.20
CA ARG A 70 8.85 3.94 -8.96
C ARG A 70 10.32 3.61 -8.72
N GLU A 71 11.21 4.59 -8.88
CA GLU A 71 12.65 4.40 -8.69
C GLU A 71 12.97 3.80 -7.31
N LEU A 72 12.42 4.40 -6.25
CA LEU A 72 12.66 3.93 -4.89
C LEU A 72 12.04 2.57 -4.61
N CYS A 73 10.83 2.30 -5.12
CA CYS A 73 10.23 0.98 -4.97
C CYS A 73 11.06 -0.11 -5.65
N MET A 74 11.58 0.14 -6.85
CA MET A 74 12.43 -0.81 -7.56
C MET A 74 13.79 -0.98 -6.88
N GLU A 75 14.44 0.12 -6.47
CA GLU A 75 15.74 0.08 -5.80
C GLU A 75 15.68 -0.65 -4.46
N LEU A 76 14.60 -0.44 -3.69
CA LEU A 76 14.48 -0.92 -2.31
C LEU A 76 13.61 -2.19 -2.20
N ASN A 77 13.21 -2.77 -3.33
CA ASN A 77 12.34 -3.93 -3.42
C ASN A 77 11.08 -3.75 -2.55
N LEU A 78 10.30 -2.72 -2.88
CA LEU A 78 9.06 -2.36 -2.19
C LEU A 78 7.88 -2.46 -3.16
N ILE A 79 6.69 -2.68 -2.59
CA ILE A 79 5.42 -2.54 -3.30
C ILE A 79 4.88 -1.14 -3.06
N HIS A 80 4.41 -0.46 -4.11
CA HIS A 80 3.73 0.81 -3.94
C HIS A 80 2.30 0.58 -3.43
N VAL A 81 1.99 1.18 -2.28
CA VAL A 81 0.66 1.20 -1.70
C VAL A 81 -0.03 2.48 -2.12
N VAL A 82 -1.18 2.35 -2.79
CA VAL A 82 -1.89 3.50 -3.35
C VAL A 82 -3.40 3.32 -3.28
N ASP A 83 -4.13 4.44 -3.27
CA ASP A 83 -5.56 4.44 -3.58
C ASP A 83 -5.72 4.53 -5.12
N PRO A 84 -6.18 3.47 -5.80
CA PRO A 84 -6.23 3.43 -7.26
C PRO A 84 -7.20 4.47 -7.86
N PHE A 85 -8.13 5.00 -7.07
CA PHE A 85 -9.01 6.07 -7.50
C PHE A 85 -8.32 7.44 -7.51
N LYS A 86 -7.16 7.57 -6.85
CA LYS A 86 -6.40 8.82 -6.75
C LYS A 86 -5.18 8.83 -7.66
N SER A 87 -4.51 7.70 -7.82
CA SER A 87 -3.28 7.61 -8.61
C SER A 87 -3.01 6.19 -9.07
N GLU A 88 -2.30 6.05 -10.18
CA GLU A 88 -1.85 4.75 -10.68
C GLU A 88 -0.76 4.16 -9.79
N THR A 89 -0.72 2.83 -9.70
CA THR A 89 0.36 2.15 -9.00
C THR A 89 1.67 2.24 -9.80
N GLN A 90 2.76 2.62 -9.13
CA GLN A 90 4.08 2.74 -9.72
C GLN A 90 4.84 1.41 -9.77
N THR A 91 4.30 0.37 -9.12
CA THR A 91 4.79 -1.00 -9.14
C THR A 91 3.79 -1.92 -9.84
N TYR A 92 3.25 -1.47 -10.97
CA TYR A 92 2.25 -2.21 -11.76
C TYR A 92 2.78 -3.54 -12.30
N ASP A 93 4.09 -3.71 -12.38
CA ASP A 93 4.84 -4.87 -12.85
C ASP A 93 5.42 -5.72 -11.71
N VAL A 94 5.06 -5.42 -10.46
CA VAL A 94 5.46 -6.18 -9.27
C VAL A 94 4.26 -6.93 -8.70
N ASN A 95 4.46 -8.19 -8.32
CA ASN A 95 3.45 -9.02 -7.68
C ASN A 95 3.76 -9.15 -6.16
N PRO A 96 2.82 -8.86 -5.25
CA PRO A 96 1.46 -8.36 -5.46
C PRO A 96 1.33 -6.86 -5.76
N VAL A 97 0.17 -6.46 -6.27
CA VAL A 97 -0.30 -5.07 -6.25
C VAL A 97 -1.08 -4.80 -4.95
N TYR A 98 -0.84 -3.66 -4.30
CA TYR A 98 -1.46 -3.32 -3.02
C TYR A 98 -2.25 -2.01 -3.10
N TYR A 99 -3.56 -2.10 -2.90
CA TYR A 99 -4.46 -0.96 -2.82
C TYR A 99 -4.92 -0.69 -1.38
N ARG A 100 -4.90 0.58 -0.96
CA ARG A 100 -5.46 1.05 0.32
C ARG A 100 -6.51 2.12 0.06
N LEU A 101 -7.75 1.81 0.40
CA LEU A 101 -8.93 2.61 0.07
C LEU A 101 -9.36 3.41 1.29
N HIS A 102 -9.22 4.73 1.23
CA HIS A 102 -9.53 5.62 2.36
C HIS A 102 -10.88 6.34 2.21
N GLY A 103 -11.69 5.99 1.21
CA GLY A 103 -12.90 6.73 0.84
C GLY A 103 -12.68 7.80 -0.23
N LEU A 104 -13.75 8.18 -0.93
CA LEU A 104 -13.72 9.10 -2.07
C LEU A 104 -14.09 10.54 -1.70
N GLY A 105 -13.48 11.49 -2.42
CA GLY A 105 -13.77 12.93 -2.33
C GLY A 105 -13.51 13.54 -0.95
N SER A 106 -14.33 14.52 -0.56
CA SER A 106 -14.22 15.24 0.71
C SER A 106 -14.65 14.41 1.94
N LYS A 107 -15.21 13.21 1.74
CA LYS A 107 -15.70 12.32 2.80
C LYS A 107 -14.69 11.22 3.13
N MET A 108 -13.40 11.55 3.17
CA MET A 108 -12.36 10.58 3.52
C MET A 108 -12.69 9.91 4.88
N TYR A 109 -12.49 8.60 4.93
CA TYR A 109 -12.83 7.66 5.99
C TYR A 109 -14.33 7.44 6.27
N ARG A 110 -15.23 8.39 5.96
CA ARG A 110 -16.68 8.26 6.19
C ARG A 110 -17.48 7.88 4.94
N TYR A 111 -16.81 7.73 3.82
CA TYR A 111 -17.44 7.31 2.57
C TYR A 111 -17.81 5.83 2.64
N LYS A 112 -19.03 5.49 2.22
CA LYS A 112 -19.49 4.11 2.00
C LYS A 112 -19.52 3.89 0.49
N TYR A 113 -18.80 2.87 0.02
CA TYR A 113 -18.66 2.64 -1.41
C TYR A 113 -19.97 2.15 -2.03
N THR A 114 -20.35 2.73 -3.16
CA THR A 114 -21.53 2.34 -3.93
C THR A 114 -21.24 1.11 -4.79
N ASP A 115 -22.28 0.41 -5.27
CA ASP A 115 -22.08 -0.73 -6.18
C ASP A 115 -21.34 -0.32 -7.46
N ASP A 116 -21.57 0.90 -7.95
CA ASP A 116 -20.85 1.45 -9.10
C ASP A 116 -19.36 1.67 -8.80
N ASP A 117 -19.03 2.17 -7.60
CA ASP A 117 -17.62 2.29 -7.19
C ASP A 117 -16.94 0.93 -7.10
N LEU A 118 -17.63 -0.08 -6.53
CA LEU A 118 -17.12 -1.44 -6.42
C LEU A 118 -16.93 -2.07 -7.81
N LYS A 119 -17.85 -1.80 -8.74
CA LYS A 119 -17.73 -2.23 -10.15
C LYS A 119 -16.55 -1.59 -10.83
N ILE A 120 -16.36 -0.27 -10.66
CA ILE A 120 -15.20 0.44 -11.20
C ILE A 120 -13.92 -0.13 -10.60
N LEU A 121 -13.89 -0.36 -9.28
CA LEU A 121 -12.74 -0.93 -8.59
C LEU A 121 -12.34 -2.26 -9.24
N TYR A 122 -13.30 -3.16 -9.43
CA TYR A 122 -13.06 -4.46 -10.00
C TYR A 122 -12.61 -4.39 -11.46
N GLU A 123 -13.45 -3.81 -12.33
CA GLU A 123 -13.24 -3.84 -13.79
C GLU A 123 -11.98 -3.06 -14.22
N ARG A 124 -11.65 -1.95 -13.55
CA ARG A 124 -10.53 -1.09 -13.95
C ARG A 124 -9.22 -1.43 -13.26
N TYR A 125 -9.24 -1.89 -12.01
CA TYR A 125 -8.01 -2.00 -11.21
C TYR A 125 -7.70 -3.42 -10.76
N VAL A 126 -8.70 -4.26 -10.49
CA VAL A 126 -8.47 -5.63 -10.00
C VAL A 126 -8.37 -6.62 -11.15
N LYS A 127 -9.39 -6.70 -11.99
CA LYS A 127 -9.49 -7.66 -13.10
C LYS A 127 -8.30 -7.57 -14.07
N PRO A 128 -7.77 -6.39 -14.45
CA PRO A 128 -6.60 -6.31 -15.34
C PRO A 128 -5.30 -6.78 -14.68
N VAL A 129 -5.19 -6.69 -13.35
CA VAL A 129 -4.02 -7.20 -12.62
C VAL A 129 -4.12 -8.72 -12.48
N GLN A 130 -5.31 -9.23 -12.15
CA GLN A 130 -5.56 -10.67 -12.08
C GLN A 130 -5.40 -11.36 -13.43
N SER A 131 -5.79 -10.74 -14.54
CA SER A 131 -5.62 -11.31 -15.88
C SER A 131 -4.15 -11.49 -16.27
N ARG A 132 -3.23 -10.77 -15.60
CA ARG A 132 -1.77 -10.95 -15.72
C ARG A 132 -1.21 -12.01 -14.78
N GLY A 133 -2.05 -12.68 -13.99
CA GLY A 133 -1.65 -13.69 -13.02
C GLY A 133 -1.07 -13.12 -11.72
N PHE A 134 -1.30 -11.83 -11.42
CA PHE A 134 -0.81 -11.18 -10.23
C PHE A 134 -1.86 -11.19 -9.11
N ASP A 135 -1.39 -11.30 -7.87
CA ASP A 135 -2.20 -11.14 -6.68
C ASP A 135 -2.53 -9.66 -6.45
N VAL A 136 -3.75 -9.39 -5.97
CA VAL A 136 -4.21 -8.05 -5.61
C VAL A 136 -4.64 -8.03 -4.16
N TYR A 137 -3.98 -7.20 -3.36
CA TYR A 137 -4.35 -6.92 -1.98
C TYR A 137 -5.15 -5.62 -1.93
N ILE A 138 -6.34 -5.66 -1.33
CA ILE A 138 -7.20 -4.50 -1.14
C ILE A 138 -7.50 -4.36 0.34
N LEU A 139 -7.06 -3.26 0.94
CA LEU A 139 -7.39 -2.91 2.31
C LEU A 139 -8.34 -1.71 2.31
N TRP A 140 -9.55 -1.96 2.81
CA TRP A 140 -10.55 -0.94 3.07
C TRP A 140 -10.22 -0.27 4.40
N ASN A 141 -10.01 1.04 4.38
CA ASN A 141 -9.61 1.82 5.55
C ASN A 141 -10.65 2.89 5.93
N ASN A 142 -11.88 2.75 5.45
CA ASN A 142 -13.03 3.58 5.82
C ASN A 142 -13.81 2.96 7.01
N ILE A 143 -14.71 3.73 7.64
CA ILE A 143 -15.49 3.25 8.80
C ILE A 143 -16.40 2.06 8.47
N TYR A 144 -16.80 1.90 7.20
CA TYR A 144 -17.62 0.79 6.71
C TYR A 144 -16.76 -0.36 6.13
N MET A 145 -15.46 -0.40 6.43
CA MET A 145 -14.49 -1.31 5.80
C MET A 145 -14.93 -2.78 5.78
N GLY A 146 -15.54 -3.28 6.85
CA GLY A 146 -16.01 -4.67 6.91
C GLY A 146 -17.17 -4.95 5.94
N GLU A 147 -18.14 -4.03 5.88
CA GLU A 147 -19.28 -4.14 4.98
C GLU A 147 -18.86 -3.99 3.51
N ASP A 148 -18.01 -3.01 3.20
CA ASP A 148 -17.56 -2.76 1.84
C ASP A 148 -16.65 -3.88 1.33
N ALA A 149 -15.76 -4.42 2.18
CA ALA A 149 -14.96 -5.60 1.86
C ALA A 149 -15.83 -6.83 1.58
N LEU A 150 -16.84 -7.08 2.42
CA LEU A 150 -17.73 -8.23 2.25
C LEU A 150 -18.57 -8.11 0.98
N ARG A 151 -19.13 -6.93 0.70
CA ARG A 151 -19.89 -6.66 -0.54
C ARG A 151 -19.03 -6.83 -1.77
N PHE A 152 -17.83 -6.25 -1.78
CA PHE A 152 -16.89 -6.40 -2.90
C PHE A 152 -16.56 -7.88 -3.15
N LYS A 153 -16.30 -8.64 -2.08
CA LYS A 153 -16.07 -10.08 -2.18
C LYS A 153 -17.27 -10.79 -2.80
N GLN A 154 -18.48 -10.56 -2.28
CA GLN A 154 -19.73 -11.18 -2.76
C GLN A 154 -20.02 -10.91 -4.23
N MET A 155 -19.68 -9.72 -4.73
CA MET A 155 -19.95 -9.33 -6.11
C MET A 155 -18.93 -9.89 -7.11
N TYR A 156 -17.66 -10.08 -6.71
CA TYR A 156 -16.57 -10.27 -7.68
C TYR A 156 -15.56 -11.37 -7.37
N LEU A 157 -15.54 -11.94 -6.16
CA LEU A 157 -14.52 -12.91 -5.71
C LEU A 157 -15.11 -14.24 -5.21
N VAL A 158 -16.40 -14.49 -5.45
CA VAL A 158 -17.09 -15.76 -5.14
C VAL A 158 -17.37 -16.52 -6.41
#